data_AF-A0AB35XB65-F1
#
_entry.id   AF-A0AB35XB65-F1
#
_cell.length_a   1.000
_cell.length_b   1.000
_cell.length_c   1.000
_cell.angle_alpha   90.00
_cell.angle_beta   90.00
_cell.angle_gamma   90.00
#
_symmetry.space_group_name_H-M   'P 1'
#
loop_
_entity.id
_entity.type
_entity.pdbx_description
1 polymer ?
#
loop_
_entity_poly.entity_id
_entity_poly.type
_entity_poly.pdbx_seq_one_letter_code
_entity_poly.pdbx_strand_id
1 'polypeptide(L)'
;MATYLVMYDLVKHKDYNRLIEQIKTYPKWARPLESVWIIVCDQSSAEVRDHLMKFIDADDKLLVVKSGNYGAWKGITTTVSDWMKNNL
;
A
#
# COMPACT_ATOMS: atom_id res chain seq x y z
N MET A 1 15.82 0.33 -3.00
CA MET A 1 14.40 0.08 -2.73
C MET A 1 14.07 0.33 -1.26
N ALA A 2 12.90 0.90 -0.99
CA ALA A 2 12.35 1.11 0.34
C ALA A 2 10.93 0.53 0.43
N THR A 3 10.51 0.23 1.66
CA THR A 3 9.18 -0.30 1.95
C THR A 3 8.25 0.82 2.37
N TYR A 4 7.02 0.81 1.86
CA TYR A 4 6.01 1.84 2.15
C TYR A 4 4.69 1.21 2.56
N LEU A 5 4.03 1.83 3.54
CA LEU A 5 2.63 1.59 3.84
C LEU A 5 1.78 2.55 3.03
N VAL A 6 0.86 1.98 2.23
CA VAL A 6 -0.14 2.70 1.45
C VAL A 6 -1.49 2.46 2.09
N MET A 7 -2.11 3.52 2.61
CA MET A 7 -3.40 3.47 3.28
C MET A 7 -4.36 4.39 2.54
N TYR A 8 -5.61 3.96 2.39
CA TYR A 8 -6.61 4.77 1.70
C TYR A 8 -8.00 4.66 2.34
N ASP A 9 -8.84 5.65 2.04
CA ASP A 9 -10.26 5.67 2.38
C ASP A 9 -11.03 6.17 1.15
N LEU A 10 -11.86 5.30 0.56
CA LEU A 10 -12.66 5.63 -0.63
C LEU A 10 -14.06 6.09 -0.19
N VAL A 11 -14.48 7.28 -0.59
CA VAL A 11 -15.64 7.96 -0.03
C VAL A 11 -16.91 7.72 -0.86
N LYS A 12 -17.07 8.42 -1.98
CA LYS A 12 -18.33 8.39 -2.77
C LYS A 12 -18.36 7.30 -3.82
N HIS A 13 -17.28 7.13 -4.59
CA HIS A 13 -17.16 6.08 -5.60
C HIS A 13 -16.05 5.12 -5.22
N LYS A 14 -16.46 3.94 -4.77
CA LYS A 14 -15.55 2.94 -4.23
C LYS A 14 -15.01 2.03 -5.34
N ASP A 15 -14.37 2.62 -6.35
CA ASP A 15 -13.69 1.85 -7.39
C ASP A 15 -12.34 1.34 -6.89
N TYR A 16 -12.41 0.32 -6.03
CA TYR A 16 -11.24 -0.35 -5.49
C TYR A 16 -10.37 -0.97 -6.58
N ASN A 17 -10.95 -1.38 -7.71
CA ASN A 17 -10.23 -2.15 -8.72
C ASN A 17 -9.15 -1.31 -9.38
N ARG A 18 -9.46 -0.08 -9.77
CA ARG A 18 -8.49 0.83 -10.41
C ARG A 18 -7.26 1.06 -9.53
N LEU A 19 -7.46 1.40 -8.26
CA LEU A 19 -6.35 1.61 -7.34
C LEU A 19 -5.59 0.31 -7.05
N ILE A 20 -6.29 -0.80 -6.82
CA ILE A 20 -5.67 -2.10 -6.50
C ILE A 20 -4.83 -2.61 -7.66
N GLU A 21 -5.30 -2.49 -8.90
CA GLU A 21 -4.54 -2.91 -10.09
C GLU A 21 -3.22 -2.15 -10.17
N GLN A 22 -3.23 -0.85 -9.88
CA GLN A 22 -2.01 -0.02 -9.88
C GLN A 22 -1.09 -0.33 -8.71
N ILE A 23 -1.61 -0.63 -7.52
CA ILE A 23 -0.78 -1.08 -6.40
C ILE A 23 -0.10 -2.43 -6.73
N LYS A 24 -0.75 -3.29 -7.52
CA LYS A 24 -0.17 -4.58 -7.92
C LYS A 24 0.91 -4.48 -8.99
N THR A 25 1.10 -3.34 -9.64
CA THR A 25 2.20 -3.14 -10.59
C THR A 25 3.55 -2.90 -9.92
N TYR A 26 3.58 -2.62 -8.61
CA TYR A 26 4.83 -2.48 -7.88
C TYR A 26 5.55 -3.84 -7.78
N PRO A 27 6.91 -3.87 -7.81
CA PRO A 27 7.67 -5.12 -7.90
C PRO A 27 7.38 -6.12 -6.78
N LYS A 28 7.13 -5.61 -5.57
CA LYS A 28 6.68 -6.42 -4.44
C LYS A 28 5.58 -5.67 -3.71
N TRP A 29 4.56 -6.40 -3.32
CA TRP A 29 3.46 -5.88 -2.52
C TRP A 29 2.85 -6.96 -1.63
N ALA A 30 2.17 -6.52 -0.58
CA ALA A 30 1.30 -7.33 0.24
C ALA A 30 0.09 -6.52 0.69
N ARG A 31 -1.02 -7.20 0.94
CA ARG A 31 -2.25 -6.59 1.48
C ARG A 31 -2.55 -7.18 2.86
N PRO A 32 -1.99 -6.61 3.94
CA PRO A 32 -2.28 -7.08 5.29
C PRO A 32 -3.70 -6.75 5.75
N LEU A 33 -4.29 -5.64 5.32
CA LEU A 33 -5.64 -5.21 5.75
C LEU A 33 -6.45 -4.75 4.53
N GLU A 34 -7.77 -4.58 4.71
CA GLU A 34 -8.67 -4.25 3.60
C GLU A 34 -8.28 -2.95 2.88
N SER A 35 -7.90 -1.92 3.62
CA SER A 35 -7.50 -0.61 3.07
C SER A 35 -6.03 -0.26 3.34
N VAL A 36 -5.19 -1.27 3.59
CA VAL A 36 -3.75 -1.08 3.81
C VAL A 36 -2.96 -2.05 2.95
N TRP A 37 -2.01 -1.49 2.24
CA TRP A 37 -1.06 -2.19 1.40
C TRP A 37 0.36 -1.87 1.84
N ILE A 38 1.26 -2.82 1.62
CA ILE A 38 2.69 -2.62 1.79
C ILE A 38 3.31 -2.84 0.42
N ILE A 39 4.15 -1.90 -0.03
CA ILE A 39 4.85 -1.99 -1.32
C ILE A 39 6.35 -1.78 -1.15
N VAL A 40 7.15 -2.34 -2.07
CA VAL A 40 8.59 -2.13 -2.14
C VAL A 40 8.96 -1.54 -3.50
N CYS A 41 9.59 -0.37 -3.52
CA CYS A 41 9.98 0.31 -4.76
C CYS A 41 11.17 1.26 -4.55
N ASP A 42 11.73 1.78 -5.64
CA ASP A 42 12.80 2.79 -5.60
C ASP A 42 12.28 4.24 -5.57
N GLN A 43 10.98 4.42 -5.76
CA GLN A 43 10.32 5.72 -5.65
C GLN A 43 10.31 6.21 -4.20
N SER A 44 10.26 7.52 -4.02
CA SER A 44 9.96 8.18 -2.75
C SER A 44 8.47 8.05 -2.39
N SER A 45 8.13 8.27 -1.12
CA SER A 45 6.72 8.27 -0.68
C SER A 45 5.88 9.32 -1.40
N ALA A 46 6.47 10.47 -1.77
CA ALA A 46 5.80 11.52 -2.54
C ALA A 46 5.49 11.05 -3.97
N GLU A 47 6.44 10.43 -4.66
CA GLU A 47 6.23 9.89 -6.00
C GLU A 47 5.21 8.76 -6.03
N VAL A 48 5.22 7.87 -5.02
CA VAL A 48 4.19 6.83 -4.86
C VAL A 48 2.81 7.46 -4.69
N ARG A 49 2.68 8.46 -3.80
CA ARG A 49 1.42 9.17 -3.58
C ARG A 49 0.94 9.84 -4.87
N ASP A 50 1.80 10.59 -5.53
CA ASP A 50 1.46 11.36 -6.74
C ASP A 50 1.10 10.45 -7.92
N HIS A 51 1.69 9.25 -7.98
CA HIS A 51 1.31 8.22 -8.93
C HIS A 51 -0.08 7.66 -8.62
N LEU A 52 -0.30 7.17 -7.39
CA LEU A 52 -1.54 6.51 -6.98
C LEU A 52 -2.74 7.47 -6.93
N MET A 53 -2.51 8.75 -6.65
CA MET A 53 -3.54 9.80 -6.63
C MET A 53 -4.26 9.96 -7.99
N LYS A 54 -3.65 9.51 -9.10
CA LYS A 54 -4.27 9.54 -10.43
C LYS A 54 -5.40 8.50 -10.60
N PHE A 55 -5.56 7.60 -9.64
CA PHE A 55 -6.47 6.46 -9.68
C PHE A 55 -7.51 6.47 -8.57
N ILE A 56 -7.64 7.60 -7.86
CA ILE A 56 -8.66 7.85 -6.84
C ILE A 56 -9.40 9.15 -7.18
N ASP A 57 -10.55 9.39 -6.56
CA ASP A 57 -11.31 10.61 -6.74
C ASP A 57 -10.83 11.74 -5.82
N ALA A 58 -11.22 12.97 -6.13
CA ALA A 58 -10.74 14.17 -5.44
C ALA A 58 -11.16 14.24 -3.95
N ASP A 59 -12.19 13.50 -3.54
CA ASP A 59 -12.66 13.42 -2.16
C ASP A 59 -12.13 12.19 -1.40
N ASP A 60 -11.36 11.32 -2.06
CA ASP A 60 -10.73 10.17 -1.42
C ASP A 60 -9.49 10.57 -0.63
N LYS A 61 -9.10 9.71 0.32
CA LYS A 61 -7.91 9.91 1.16
C LYS A 61 -6.84 8.90 0.80
N LEU A 62 -5.60 9.37 0.69
CA LEU A 62 -4.44 8.54 0.43
C LEU A 62 -3.27 8.97 1.31
N LEU A 63 -2.69 8.01 2.02
CA LEU A 63 -1.54 8.21 2.89
C LEU A 63 -0.44 7.20 2.53
N VAL A 64 0.77 7.72 2.30
CA VAL A 64 1.95 6.91 2.01
C VAL A 64 3.03 7.20 3.04
N VAL A 65 3.42 6.18 3.80
CA VAL A 65 4.43 6.29 4.87
C VAL A 65 5.59 5.36 4.58
N LYS A 66 6.82 5.86 4.64
CA LYS A 66 8.02 5.03 4.55
C LYS A 66 8.14 4.18 5.81
N SER A 67 8.24 2.86 5.66
CA SER A 67 8.52 1.91 6.73
C SER A 67 9.90 2.18 7.34
N GLY A 68 10.00 2.01 8.65
CA GLY A 68 11.29 1.94 9.35
C GLY A 68 11.89 0.53 9.39
N ASN A 69 11.24 -0.44 8.75
CA ASN A 69 11.58 -1.87 8.77
C ASN A 69 11.34 -2.58 10.10
N TYR A 70 10.43 -2.04 10.91
CA TYR A 70 9.99 -2.63 12.16
C TYR A 70 8.46 -2.67 12.19
N GLY A 71 7.90 -3.78 12.68
CA GLY A 71 6.46 -3.93 12.77
C GLY A 71 6.06 -5.14 13.61
N ALA A 72 4.81 -5.12 14.06
CA ALA A 72 4.16 -6.22 14.74
C ALA A 72 2.71 -6.33 14.25
N TRP A 73 2.18 -7.55 14.19
CA TRP A 73 0.83 -7.80 13.70
C TRP A 73 0.23 -9.05 14.36
N LYS A 74 -1.10 -9.19 14.30
CA LYS A 74 -1.86 -10.32 14.84
C LYS A 74 -3.02 -10.65 13.90
N GLY A 75 -3.29 -11.94 13.69
CA GLY A 75 -4.44 -12.39 12.89
C GLY A 75 -4.25 -12.27 11.37
N ILE A 76 -3.06 -11.90 10.90
CA ILE A 76 -2.72 -11.89 9.47
C ILE A 76 -2.36 -13.30 9.02
N THR A 77 -2.73 -13.67 7.79
CA THR A 77 -2.43 -15.00 7.23
C THR A 77 -0.92 -15.28 7.23
N THR A 78 -0.54 -16.55 7.28
CA THR A 78 0.88 -16.97 7.25
C THR A 78 1.59 -16.46 6.00
N THR A 79 0.96 -16.57 4.83
CA THR A 79 1.52 -16.07 3.57
C THR A 79 1.90 -14.60 3.63
N VAL A 80 1.00 -13.74 4.12
CA VAL A 80 1.27 -12.29 4.20
C VAL A 80 2.22 -11.97 5.36
N SER A 81 2.12 -12.70 6.47
CA SER A 81 3.04 -12.56 7.61
C SER A 81 4.48 -12.87 7.21
N ASP A 82 4.71 -13.95 6.48
CA ASP A 82 6.04 -14.37 6.04
C ASP A 82 6.58 -13.44 4.95
N TRP A 83 5.72 -12.90 4.09
CA TRP A 83 6.10 -11.81 3.19
C TRP A 83 6.58 -10.58 3.97
N MET A 84 5.85 -10.14 5.01
CA MET A 84 6.21 -8.97 5.81
C MET A 84 7.52 -9.16 6.58
N LYS A 85 7.77 -10.35 7.15
CA LYS A 85 9.06 -10.65 7.81
C LYS A 85 10.28 -10.48 6.89
N ASN A 86 10.10 -10.69 5.58
CA ASN A 86 11.19 -10.65 4.61
C ASN A 86 11.33 -9.31 3.87
N ASN A 87 10.34 -8.43 3.97
CA ASN A 87 10.28 -7.22 3.16
C ASN A 87 9.98 -5.94 3.95
N LEU A 88 9.66 -6.04 5.25
CA LEU A 88 9.50 -4.84 6.07
C LEU A 88 10.81 -4.08 6.20
#